data_AF-U1LZY9-F1
#
_entry.id   AF-U1LZY9-F1
#
_cell.length_a   1.000
_cell.length_b   1.000
_cell.length_c   1.000
_cell.angle_alpha   90.00
_cell.angle_beta   90.00
_cell.angle_gamma   90.00
#
_symmetry.space_group_name_H-M   'P 1'
#
loop_
_entity.id
_entity.type
_entity.pdbx_description
1 polymer ?
#
loop_
_entity_poly.entity_id
_entity_poly.type
_entity_poly.pdbx_seq_one_letter_code
_entity_poly.pdbx_strand_id
1 'polypeptide(L)'
;MESTNVNENIYRELMEIEESYRQLQRRAEYLISELNRNKREEESLLDPSKRMRPRRVNQRYPLEVYVHQVTDLLKERKTMSVRDIQMELELRYRHHISNIYQLMVKIESVNPDIKKVGRGLYTYEATDDVTTHPAHA
;
A
#
# COMPACT_ATOMS: atom_id res chain seq x y z
N MET A 1 55.64 -19.87 36.60
CA MET A 1 55.41 -19.89 35.13
C MET A 1 53.97 -19.47 34.87
N GLU A 2 53.64 -18.17 35.06
CA GLU A 2 52.26 -17.63 34.92
C GLU A 2 52.14 -16.59 33.80
N SER A 3 53.26 -16.17 33.20
CA SER A 3 53.33 -15.11 32.19
C SER A 3 52.89 -15.53 30.78
N THR A 4 52.75 -16.83 30.50
CA THR A 4 52.36 -17.33 29.17
C THR A 4 50.84 -17.26 28.93
N ASN A 5 50.04 -17.47 29.98
CA ASN A 5 48.57 -17.51 29.89
C ASN A 5 47.97 -16.11 29.65
N VAL A 6 48.58 -15.08 30.22
CA VAL A 6 48.17 -13.67 29.99
C VAL A 6 48.46 -13.24 28.56
N ASN A 7 49.60 -13.64 28.00
CA ASN A 7 49.97 -13.29 26.62
C ASN A 7 49.04 -13.95 25.59
N GLU A 8 48.69 -15.23 25.77
CA GLU A 8 47.76 -15.93 24.86
C GLU A 8 46.36 -15.30 24.84
N ASN A 9 45.86 -14.86 25.99
CA ASN A 9 44.58 -14.16 26.09
C ASN A 9 44.63 -12.79 25.40
N ILE A 10 45.72 -12.03 25.57
CA ILE A 10 45.93 -10.75 24.87
C ILE A 10 45.94 -10.95 23.35
N TYR A 11 46.61 -12.00 22.84
CA TYR A 11 46.63 -12.28 21.40
C TYR A 11 45.25 -12.66 20.85
N ARG A 12 44.43 -13.39 21.62
CA ARG A 12 43.05 -13.70 21.23
C ARG A 12 42.18 -12.45 21.18
N GLU A 13 42.24 -11.61 22.22
CA GLU A 13 41.50 -10.35 22.25
C GLU A 13 41.89 -9.43 21.08
N LEU A 14 43.18 -9.37 20.73
CA LEU A 14 43.64 -8.61 19.57
C LEU A 14 43.10 -9.15 18.24
N MET A 15 43.00 -10.48 18.08
CA MET A 15 42.40 -11.09 16.88
C MET A 15 40.90 -10.82 16.80
N GLU A 16 40.17 -10.90 17.91
CA GLU A 16 38.73 -10.59 17.96
C GLU A 16 38.46 -9.12 17.62
N ILE A 17 39.30 -8.21 18.12
CA ILE A 17 39.23 -6.79 17.77
C ILE A 17 39.51 -6.59 16.27
N GLU A 18 40.52 -7.24 15.71
CA GLU A 18 40.83 -7.13 14.29
C GLU A 18 39.69 -7.67 13.40
N GLU A 19 39.07 -8.78 13.80
CA GLU A 19 37.92 -9.34 13.10
C GLU A 19 36.70 -8.42 13.16
N SER A 20 36.42 -7.83 14.33
CA SER A 20 35.35 -6.85 14.48
C SER A 20 35.58 -5.60 13.61
N TYR A 21 36.84 -5.17 13.47
CA TYR A 21 37.21 -4.04 12.62
C TYR A 21 37.01 -4.36 11.13
N ARG A 22 37.39 -5.57 10.69
CA ARG A 22 37.13 -6.03 9.31
C ARG A 22 35.63 -6.14 9.01
N GLN A 23 34.82 -6.60 9.96
CA GLN A 23 33.37 -6.64 9.81
C GLN A 23 32.76 -5.23 9.70
N LEU A 24 33.22 -4.30 10.54
CA LEU A 24 32.78 -2.91 10.49
C LEU A 24 33.17 -2.24 9.16
N GLN A 25 34.38 -2.49 8.67
CA GLN A 25 34.85 -1.98 7.39
C GLN A 25 33.98 -2.48 6.22
N ARG A 26 33.67 -3.78 6.15
CA ARG A 26 32.78 -4.34 5.13
C ARG A 26 31.37 -3.72 5.17
N ARG A 27 30.86 -3.47 6.37
CA ARG A 27 29.56 -2.82 6.56
C ARG A 27 29.59 -1.36 6.12
N ALA A 28 30.67 -0.63 6.40
CA ALA A 28 30.86 0.73 5.93
C ALA A 28 30.96 0.78 4.40
N GLU A 29 31.73 -0.13 3.78
CA GLU A 29 31.83 -0.26 2.32
C GLU A 29 30.47 -0.57 1.67
N TYR A 30 29.68 -1.45 2.28
CA TYR A 30 28.30 -1.74 1.84
C TYR A 30 27.43 -0.48 1.88
N LEU A 31 27.42 0.25 2.99
CA LEU A 31 26.64 1.48 3.15
C LEU A 31 27.09 2.59 2.18
N ILE A 32 28.39 2.73 1.96
CA ILE A 32 28.94 3.66 0.96
C ILE A 32 28.50 3.24 -0.46
N SER A 33 28.48 1.94 -0.75
CA SER A 33 27.98 1.41 -2.03
C SER A 33 26.49 1.70 -2.23
N GLU A 34 25.65 1.49 -1.21
CA GLU A 34 24.23 1.85 -1.25
C GLU A 34 24.01 3.35 -1.42
N LEU A 35 24.73 4.19 -0.67
CA LEU A 35 24.66 5.65 -0.83
C LEU A 35 25.05 6.08 -2.24
N ASN A 36 26.08 5.48 -2.83
CA ASN A 36 26.48 5.78 -4.21
C ASN A 36 25.50 5.26 -5.26
N ARG A 37 24.79 4.15 -5.00
CA ARG A 37 23.68 3.68 -5.86
C ARG A 37 22.52 4.67 -5.83
N ASN A 38 22.11 5.10 -4.63
CA ASN A 38 21.07 6.10 -4.46
C ASN A 38 21.45 7.44 -5.13
N LYS A 39 22.72 7.85 -5.03
CA LYS A 39 23.22 9.07 -5.68
C LYS A 39 23.22 8.98 -7.21
N ARG A 40 23.52 7.82 -7.80
CA ARG A 40 23.38 7.58 -9.25
C ARG A 40 21.93 7.56 -9.72
N GLU A 41 21.02 7.02 -8.91
CA GLU A 41 19.57 7.10 -9.17
C GLU A 41 19.06 8.55 -9.10
N GLU A 42 19.54 9.34 -8.15
CA GLU A 42 19.24 10.78 -8.04
C GLU A 42 19.82 11.61 -9.21
N GLU A 43 21.06 11.36 -9.64
CA GLU A 43 21.63 12.02 -10.83
C GLU A 43 20.88 11.64 -12.12
N SER A 44 20.36 10.41 -12.22
CA SER A 44 19.47 9.99 -13.31
C SER A 44 18.10 10.69 -13.31
N LEU A 45 17.67 11.25 -12.18
CA LEU A 45 16.39 11.97 -12.03
C LEU A 45 16.50 13.47 -12.36
N LEU A 46 17.73 13.99 -12.46
CA LEU A 46 18.03 15.39 -12.76
C LEU A 46 18.14 15.71 -14.26
N ASP A 47 18.23 14.70 -15.14
CA ASP A 47 18.15 14.87 -16.59
C ASP A 47 16.67 14.93 -17.03
N PRO A 48 16.11 16.10 -17.39
CA PRO A 48 14.71 16.23 -17.76
C PRO A 48 14.37 15.48 -19.06
N SER A 49 15.36 15.09 -19.87
CA SER A 49 15.16 14.33 -21.12
C SER A 49 15.01 12.82 -20.89
N LYS A 50 15.54 12.29 -19.77
CA LYS A 50 15.51 10.86 -19.40
C LYS A 50 14.55 10.51 -18.29
N ARG A 51 13.74 11.47 -17.82
CA ARG A 51 12.53 11.17 -17.04
C ARG A 51 11.56 10.37 -17.92
N MET A 52 11.81 9.08 -18.07
CA MET A 52 10.73 8.12 -18.25
C MET A 52 9.84 8.35 -17.03
N ARG A 53 8.84 9.23 -17.19
CA ARG A 53 7.72 9.31 -16.26
C ARG A 53 7.35 7.86 -16.03
N PRO A 54 7.38 7.33 -14.79
CA PRO A 54 6.97 5.96 -14.55
C PRO A 54 5.64 5.84 -15.28
N ARG A 55 5.63 4.99 -16.32
CA ARG A 55 4.47 4.83 -17.18
C ARG A 55 3.40 4.49 -16.18
N ARG A 56 2.44 5.40 -15.95
CA ARG A 56 1.33 5.13 -15.04
C ARG A 56 0.66 3.93 -15.66
N VAL A 57 1.05 2.74 -15.21
CA VAL A 57 0.38 1.51 -15.56
C VAL A 57 -1.02 1.82 -15.09
N ASN A 58 -1.99 1.84 -16.01
CA ASN A 58 -3.38 1.89 -15.63
C ASN A 58 -3.62 0.60 -14.85
N GLN A 59 -3.32 0.61 -13.55
CA GLN A 59 -3.63 -0.43 -12.59
C GLN A 59 -5.14 -0.35 -12.41
N ARG A 60 -5.86 -0.79 -13.44
CA ARG A 60 -7.27 -1.06 -13.36
C ARG A 60 -7.35 -2.40 -12.66
N TYR A 61 -7.75 -2.35 -11.41
CA TYR A 61 -8.01 -3.56 -10.66
C TYR A 61 -9.23 -4.26 -11.28
N PRO A 62 -9.35 -5.59 -11.12
CA PRO A 62 -10.55 -6.32 -11.51
C PRO A 62 -11.80 -5.72 -10.86
N LEU A 63 -12.96 -5.88 -11.49
CA LEU A 63 -14.22 -5.30 -11.01
C LEU A 63 -14.58 -5.83 -9.62
N GLU A 64 -14.27 -7.10 -9.37
CA GLU A 64 -14.50 -7.83 -8.12
C GLU A 64 -13.81 -7.15 -6.93
N VAL A 65 -12.60 -6.60 -7.15
CA VAL A 65 -11.86 -5.85 -6.12
C VAL A 65 -12.62 -4.59 -5.73
N TYR A 66 -13.15 -3.86 -6.72
CA TYR A 66 -13.95 -2.67 -6.46
C TYR A 66 -15.27 -3.01 -5.77
N VAL A 67 -15.94 -4.09 -6.17
CA VAL A 67 -17.17 -4.56 -5.53
C VAL A 67 -16.93 -4.81 -4.04
N HIS A 68 -15.91 -5.61 -3.70
CA HIS A 68 -15.57 -5.92 -2.31
C HIS A 68 -15.29 -4.66 -1.49
N GLN A 69 -14.44 -3.77 -2.00
CA GLN A 69 -14.04 -2.56 -1.27
C GLN A 69 -15.18 -1.56 -1.11
N VAL A 70 -16.03 -1.40 -2.12
CA VAL A 70 -17.22 -0.54 -2.02
C VAL A 70 -18.23 -1.14 -1.06
N THR A 71 -18.41 -2.47 -1.06
CA THR A 71 -19.25 -3.16 -0.07
C THR A 71 -18.75 -2.91 1.35
N ASP A 72 -17.45 -3.05 1.61
CA ASP A 72 -16.87 -2.79 2.94
C ASP A 72 -17.09 -1.35 3.39
N LEU A 73 -16.83 -0.38 2.50
CA LEU A 73 -17.03 1.05 2.79
C LEU A 73 -18.49 1.36 3.14
N LEU A 74 -19.44 0.78 2.39
CA LEU A 74 -20.87 0.99 2.63
C LEU A 74 -21.37 0.25 3.88
N LYS A 75 -20.80 -0.91 4.22
CA LYS A 75 -21.07 -1.59 5.50
C LYS A 75 -20.60 -0.75 6.69
N GLU A 76 -19.44 -0.10 6.59
CA GLU A 76 -18.91 0.77 7.65
C GLU A 76 -19.76 2.04 7.86
N ARG A 77 -20.20 2.69 6.78
CA ARG A 77 -20.80 4.04 6.83
C ARG A 77 -22.29 4.12 6.48
N LYS A 78 -22.93 2.96 6.22
CA LYS A 78 -24.32 2.77 5.74
C LYS A 78 -24.58 3.40 4.37
N THR A 79 -24.53 4.73 4.29
CA THR A 79 -24.81 5.52 3.09
C THR A 79 -23.66 6.45 2.78
N MET A 80 -23.21 6.47 1.53
CA MET A 80 -22.11 7.33 1.08
C MET A 80 -22.42 7.99 -0.27
N SER A 81 -21.87 9.19 -0.46
CA SER A 81 -21.89 9.82 -1.77
C SER A 81 -20.86 9.18 -2.71
N VAL A 82 -21.13 9.22 -4.01
CA VAL A 82 -20.20 8.76 -5.06
C VAL A 82 -18.84 9.44 -4.94
N ARG A 83 -18.82 10.72 -4.55
CA ARG A 83 -17.58 11.46 -4.41
C ARG A 83 -16.77 10.97 -3.22
N ASP A 84 -17.42 10.67 -2.10
CA ASP A 84 -16.78 10.13 -0.91
C ASP A 84 -16.26 8.72 -1.16
N ILE A 85 -17.04 7.89 -1.87
CA ILE A 85 -16.60 6.56 -2.30
C ILE A 85 -15.34 6.69 -3.17
N GLN A 86 -15.32 7.61 -4.14
CA GLN A 86 -14.13 7.86 -4.96
C GLN A 86 -12.93 8.25 -4.09
N MET A 87 -13.11 9.21 -3.18
CA MET A 87 -12.02 9.65 -2.30
C MET A 87 -11.48 8.51 -1.43
N GLU A 88 -12.36 7.71 -0.82
CA GLU A 88 -11.95 6.59 0.02
C GLU A 88 -11.23 5.50 -0.80
N LEU A 89 -11.68 5.24 -2.03
CA LEU A 89 -11.01 4.32 -2.95
C LEU A 89 -9.61 4.81 -3.38
N GLU A 90 -9.47 6.11 -3.64
CA GLU A 90 -8.20 6.73 -4.03
C GLU A 90 -7.23 6.84 -2.85
N LEU A 91 -7.72 7.14 -1.64
CA LEU A 91 -6.90 7.33 -0.45
C LEU A 91 -6.50 6.02 0.23
N ARG A 92 -7.48 5.13 0.53
CA ARG A 92 -7.21 3.90 1.28
C ARG A 92 -6.55 2.83 0.40
N TYR A 93 -7.04 2.68 -0.83
CA TYR A 93 -6.65 1.57 -1.70
C TYR A 93 -5.76 2.00 -2.87
N ARG A 94 -5.39 3.30 -2.95
CA ARG A 94 -4.53 3.88 -3.99
C ARG A 94 -5.03 3.60 -5.41
N HIS A 95 -6.35 3.50 -5.57
CA HIS A 95 -6.96 3.42 -6.88
C HIS A 95 -6.87 4.76 -7.60
N HIS A 96 -6.85 4.74 -8.93
CA HIS A 96 -7.01 5.96 -9.72
C HIS A 96 -8.27 5.83 -10.58
N ILE A 97 -9.36 6.46 -10.14
CA ILE A 97 -10.68 6.27 -10.75
C ILE A 97 -11.00 7.46 -11.65
N SER A 98 -10.97 7.22 -12.96
CA SER A 98 -11.28 8.26 -13.97
C SER A 98 -12.77 8.54 -14.11
N ASN A 99 -13.62 7.51 -13.96
CA ASN A 99 -15.08 7.66 -14.07
C ASN A 99 -15.78 6.78 -13.03
N ILE A 100 -15.99 7.36 -11.84
CA ILE A 100 -16.63 6.66 -10.72
C ILE A 100 -18.09 6.32 -11.02
N TYR A 101 -18.83 7.13 -11.78
CA TYR A 101 -20.23 6.87 -12.09
C TYR A 101 -20.40 5.59 -12.92
N GLN A 102 -19.56 5.40 -13.95
CA GLN A 102 -19.56 4.15 -14.73
C GLN A 102 -19.13 2.94 -13.90
N LEU A 103 -18.18 3.12 -12.98
CA LEU A 103 -17.76 2.05 -12.08
C LEU A 103 -18.89 1.62 -11.15
N MET A 104 -19.58 2.57 -10.53
CA MET A 104 -20.68 2.28 -9.60
C MET A 104 -21.85 1.56 -10.29
N VAL A 105 -22.20 1.94 -11.52
CA VAL A 105 -23.24 1.23 -12.31
C VAL A 105 -22.83 -0.23 -12.56
N LYS A 106 -21.55 -0.50 -12.83
CA LYS A 106 -21.04 -1.87 -12.98
C LYS A 106 -21.06 -2.64 -11.67
N ILE A 107 -20.71 -1.99 -10.57
CA ILE A 107 -20.75 -2.60 -9.22
C ILE A 107 -22.19 -2.99 -8.86
N GLU A 108 -23.15 -2.09 -9.05
CA GLU A 108 -24.57 -2.33 -8.83
C GLU A 108 -25.10 -3.52 -9.66
N SER A 109 -24.64 -3.65 -10.92
CA SER A 109 -25.03 -4.78 -11.78
C SER A 109 -24.49 -6.14 -11.32
N VAL A 110 -23.38 -6.15 -10.57
CA VAL A 110 -22.72 -7.38 -10.08
C VAL A 110 -23.14 -7.72 -8.66
N ASN A 111 -23.32 -6.71 -7.80
CA ASN A 111 -23.74 -6.87 -6.43
C ASN A 111 -25.06 -6.11 -6.17
N PRO A 112 -26.21 -6.82 -6.17
CA PRO A 112 -27.53 -6.21 -5.98
C PRO A 112 -27.77 -5.67 -4.56
N ASP A 113 -26.92 -6.01 -3.58
CA ASP A 113 -27.00 -5.46 -2.23
C ASP A 113 -26.61 -3.97 -2.20
N ILE A 114 -25.85 -3.50 -3.19
CA ILE A 114 -25.47 -2.09 -3.30
C ILE A 114 -26.54 -1.37 -4.11
N LYS A 115 -27.31 -0.50 -3.46
CA LYS A 115 -28.41 0.23 -4.10
C LYS A 115 -28.16 1.72 -4.15
N LYS A 116 -28.66 2.34 -5.23
CA LYS A 116 -28.67 3.79 -5.40
C LYS A 116 -29.94 4.39 -4.77
N VAL A 117 -29.78 5.13 -3.68
CA VAL A 117 -30.90 5.73 -2.92
C VAL A 117 -31.24 7.13 -3.43
N GLY A 118 -30.30 7.80 -4.10
CA GLY A 118 -30.49 9.16 -4.58
C GLY A 118 -29.46 9.60 -5.62
N ARG A 119 -29.47 10.88 -5.98
CA ARG A 119 -28.52 11.43 -6.96
C ARG A 119 -27.09 11.32 -6.42
N GLY A 120 -26.37 10.31 -6.89
CA GLY A 120 -24.99 10.06 -6.48
C GLY A 120 -24.86 9.58 -5.03
N LEU A 121 -25.88 8.93 -4.47
CA LEU A 121 -25.87 8.35 -3.13
C LEU A 121 -26.11 6.84 -3.23
N TYR A 122 -25.26 6.08 -2.55
CA TYR A 122 -25.32 4.62 -2.51
C TYR A 122 -25.39 4.11 -1.07
N THR A 123 -26.08 2.99 -0.90
CA THR A 123 -26.22 2.28 0.37
C THR A 123 -25.92 0.80 0.19
N TYR A 124 -25.60 0.11 1.27
CA TYR A 124 -25.59 -1.34 1.34
C TYR A 124 -26.84 -1.82 2.09
N GLU A 125 -27.69 -2.60 1.42
CA GLU A 125 -28.84 -3.30 2.01
C GLU A 125 -28.68 -4.79 1.70
N ALA A 126 -28.34 -5.58 2.71
CA ALA A 126 -28.35 -7.03 2.55
C ALA A 126 -29.79 -7.49 2.26
N THR A 127 -29.96 -8.33 1.25
CA THR A 127 -31.29 -8.85 0.85
C THR A 127 -32.01 -9.61 1.97
N ASP A 128 -31.33 -9.93 3.07
CA ASP A 128 -31.89 -10.63 4.23
C ASP A 128 -32.55 -9.71 5.28
N ASP A 129 -32.41 -8.37 5.17
CA ASP A 129 -33.08 -7.41 6.06
C ASP A 129 -34.48 -6.99 5.55
N VAL A 130 -35.12 -7.82 4.71
CA VAL A 130 -36.57 -7.71 4.41
C VAL A 130 -37.37 -8.39 5.52
N THR A 131 -37.16 -8.00 6.77
CA THR A 131 -38.15 -8.27 7.83
C THR A 131 -39.33 -7.32 7.62
N THR A 132 -40.32 -7.84 6.91
CA THR A 132 -41.76 -7.69 7.21
C THR A 132 -42.11 -6.70 8.33
N HIS A 133 -42.22 -5.41 7.99
CA HIS A 133 -43.22 -4.57 8.64
C HIS A 133 -44.34 -4.30 7.64
N PRO A 134 -45.47 -5.03 7.71
CA PRO A 134 -46.66 -4.56 7.02
C PRO A 134 -47.09 -3.25 7.69
N ALA A 135 -47.01 -2.17 6.93
CA ALA A 135 -47.85 -0.99 7.16
C ALA A 135 -49.29 -1.33 6.73
N HIS A 136 -50.26 -0.68 7.37
CA HIS A 136 -51.73 -0.79 7.23
C HIS A 136 -52.37 -1.84 8.14
N ALA A 137 -53.41 -1.54 8.92
CA ALA A 137 -54.19 -0.31 9.15
C ALA A 137 -54.88 -0.44 10.52
#